data_AF-A0A7J3D7L9-F1
#
_entry.id   AF-A0A7J3D7L9-F1
#
_cell.length_a   1.000
_cell.length_b   1.000
_cell.length_c   1.000
_cell.angle_alpha   90.00
_cell.angle_beta   90.00
_cell.angle_gamma   90.00
#
_symmetry.space_group_name_H-M   'P 1'
#
loop_
_entity.id
_entity.type
_entity.pdbx_description
1 polymer ?
#
loop_
_entity_poly.entity_id
_entity_poly.type
_entity_poly.pdbx_seq_one_letter_code
_entity_poly.pdbx_strand_id
1 'polypeptide(L)'
;MEKEFYVMRNKYNSMDPMWTREVKLSQRKLDPLGLSRVSQWLTEELLPGITTVTSVARNYSFYAWGISNLLKTNKISQRSQFARELTKREAAFVIGCILHEASKPNRLNPHGYDKATRFIKKTNDGKIQVEFNVSESNPEGFYGLYYRTAMFKLGLTIRSRLFDDLTPLGRQLAAAFESNIKDADYFKYHIQNDEVNKEILANYGEKVCICRLVVPSKERELLRSVMFSDNLPFLNLERSRKESLLLVLSLIRQSSDFGIEFTSDTFRDAIFFGQATMESQYLI
;
A
#
# COMPACT_ATOMS: atom_id res chain seq x y z
N MET A 1 8.51 -17.28 -41.44
CA MET A 1 7.77 -16.61 -42.53
C MET A 1 7.49 -15.19 -42.05
N GLU A 2 8.51 -14.35 -42.13
CA GLU A 2 8.47 -12.95 -41.74
C GLU A 2 7.76 -12.16 -42.83
N LYS A 3 6.77 -11.33 -42.46
CA LYS A 3 6.16 -10.38 -43.37
C LYS A 3 7.06 -9.16 -43.44
N GLU A 4 7.82 -9.03 -44.52
CA GLU A 4 8.46 -7.79 -44.92
C GLU A 4 7.40 -6.74 -45.21
N PHE A 5 7.41 -5.63 -44.46
CA PHE A 5 6.66 -4.43 -44.79
C PHE A 5 7.52 -3.54 -45.68
N TYR A 6 7.12 -3.39 -46.94
CA TYR A 6 7.69 -2.44 -47.89
C TYR A 6 7.48 -1.00 -47.40
N VAL A 7 8.56 -0.28 -47.13
CA VAL A 7 8.53 1.18 -46.96
C VAL A 7 8.80 1.81 -48.33
N MET A 8 7.76 2.43 -48.91
CA MET A 8 7.87 3.24 -50.13
C MET A 8 8.79 4.44 -49.85
N ARG A 9 9.96 4.48 -50.50
CA ARG A 9 10.88 5.62 -50.54
C ARG A 9 10.21 6.77 -51.27
N ASN A 10 9.92 7.86 -50.55
CA ASN A 10 9.57 9.12 -51.20
C ASN A 10 10.85 9.96 -51.40
N LYS A 11 11.02 10.44 -52.62
CA LYS A 11 12.24 11.03 -53.17
C LYS A 11 12.19 12.54 -52.98
N TYR A 12 12.31 13.03 -51.75
CA TYR A 12 12.51 14.44 -51.45
C TYR A 12 13.57 14.60 -50.35
N ASN A 13 14.55 15.46 -50.64
CA ASN A 13 15.68 15.84 -49.77
C ASN A 13 15.16 16.67 -48.57
N SER A 14 14.43 16.04 -47.68
CA SER A 14 14.08 16.58 -46.38
C SER A 14 15.21 16.20 -45.43
N MET A 15 16.00 17.20 -45.00
CA MET A 15 16.89 17.06 -43.84
C MET A 15 16.09 17.11 -42.52
N ASP A 16 14.79 16.81 -42.56
CA ASP A 16 13.98 16.81 -41.35
C ASP A 16 14.30 15.55 -40.56
N PRO A 17 14.50 15.67 -39.24
CA PRO A 17 14.75 14.52 -38.39
C PRO A 17 13.56 13.56 -38.46
N MET A 18 13.78 12.38 -39.01
CA MET A 18 12.78 11.32 -39.06
C MET A 18 13.02 10.29 -37.96
N TRP A 19 11.94 9.86 -37.30
CA TRP A 19 12.00 8.70 -36.39
C TRP A 19 12.20 7.43 -37.20
N THR A 20 13.41 6.87 -37.18
CA THR A 20 13.81 5.75 -38.04
C THR A 20 13.51 4.37 -37.45
N ARG A 21 13.54 4.23 -36.12
CA ARG A 21 13.23 2.98 -35.41
C ARG A 21 12.86 3.23 -33.95
N GLU A 22 11.99 2.39 -33.41
CA GLU A 22 11.74 2.35 -31.98
C GLU A 22 13.01 1.88 -31.25
N VAL A 23 13.52 2.70 -30.33
CA VAL A 23 14.63 2.30 -29.48
C VAL A 23 14.06 1.51 -28.30
N LYS A 24 14.31 0.19 -28.27
CA LYS A 24 14.01 -0.63 -27.09
C LYS A 24 14.95 -0.23 -25.94
N LEU A 25 14.46 0.62 -25.04
CA LEU A 25 15.21 1.07 -23.87
C LEU A 25 15.28 -0.05 -22.83
N SER A 26 16.47 -0.33 -22.30
CA SER A 26 16.62 -1.18 -21.10
C SER A 26 16.16 -0.41 -19.86
N GLN A 27 15.81 -1.11 -18.75
CA GLN A 27 15.29 -0.48 -17.52
C GLN A 27 16.12 0.72 -17.01
N ARG A 28 17.45 0.72 -17.21
CA ARG A 28 18.36 1.82 -16.83
C ARG A 28 18.27 3.06 -17.71
N LYS A 29 17.66 2.97 -18.90
CA LYS A 29 17.46 4.09 -19.84
C LYS A 29 16.02 4.63 -19.83
N LEU A 30 15.17 4.15 -18.92
CA LEU A 30 13.79 4.64 -18.75
C LEU A 30 13.73 6.02 -18.09
N ASP A 31 14.81 6.45 -17.41
CA ASP A 31 14.92 7.77 -16.80
C ASP A 31 16.24 8.47 -17.19
N PRO A 32 16.40 8.87 -18.46
CA PRO A 32 17.65 9.46 -18.95
C PRO A 32 17.97 10.82 -18.31
N LEU A 33 16.97 11.48 -17.71
CA LEU A 33 17.11 12.78 -17.05
C LEU A 33 17.23 12.67 -15.52
N GLY A 34 17.11 11.47 -14.95
CA GLY A 34 17.15 11.27 -13.50
C GLY A 34 15.95 11.84 -12.74
N LEU A 35 14.86 12.19 -13.44
CA LEU A 35 13.68 12.83 -12.85
C LEU A 35 12.95 11.90 -11.87
N SER A 36 12.99 10.59 -12.10
CA SER A 36 12.41 9.62 -11.17
C SER A 36 13.11 9.63 -9.82
N ARG A 37 14.43 9.83 -9.79
CA ARG A 37 15.21 9.93 -8.56
C ARG A 37 14.90 11.20 -7.79
N VAL A 38 14.74 12.32 -8.48
CA VAL A 38 14.36 13.60 -7.86
C VAL A 38 12.94 13.50 -7.29
N SER A 39 12.00 12.93 -8.03
CA SER A 39 10.63 12.71 -7.56
C SER A 39 10.58 11.78 -6.34
N GLN A 40 11.36 10.68 -6.35
CA GLN A 40 11.47 9.79 -5.20
C GLN A 40 12.07 10.52 -3.99
N TRP A 41 13.15 11.27 -4.19
CA TRP A 41 13.78 12.04 -3.11
C TRP A 41 12.81 13.07 -2.51
N LEU A 42 12.12 13.87 -3.35
CA LEU A 42 11.10 14.82 -2.89
C LEU A 42 9.99 14.12 -2.11
N THR A 43 9.53 12.95 -2.56
CA THR A 43 8.53 12.16 -1.84
C THR A 43 9.06 11.70 -0.49
N GLU A 44 10.32 11.28 -0.41
CA GLU A 44 10.94 10.86 0.84
C GLU A 44 11.19 12.02 1.81
N GLU A 45 11.42 13.24 1.30
CA GLU A 45 11.57 14.45 2.11
C GLU A 45 10.24 14.98 2.63
N LEU A 46 9.22 15.02 1.75
CA LEU A 46 7.90 15.56 2.07
C LEU A 46 7.05 14.58 2.87
N LEU A 47 7.10 13.29 2.55
CA LEU A 47 6.21 12.27 3.11
C LEU A 47 7.00 11.04 3.59
N PRO A 48 8.03 11.19 4.44
CA PRO A 48 8.81 10.07 4.92
C PRO A 48 7.92 9.02 5.61
N GLY A 49 8.05 7.77 5.17
CA GLY A 49 7.25 6.66 5.69
C GLY A 49 5.89 6.46 5.00
N ILE A 50 5.54 7.30 4.03
CA ILE A 50 4.40 7.11 3.12
C ILE A 50 4.97 6.95 1.71
N THR A 51 4.50 5.95 0.98
CA THR A 51 4.96 5.70 -0.40
C THR A 51 3.79 5.88 -1.37
N THR A 52 4.11 6.05 -2.65
CA THR A 52 3.11 6.15 -3.73
C THR A 52 2.28 4.87 -3.93
N VAL A 53 2.72 3.76 -3.35
CA VAL A 53 2.08 2.44 -3.47
C VAL A 53 1.38 1.99 -2.18
N THR A 54 1.61 2.64 -1.04
CA THR A 54 0.91 2.34 0.22
C THR A 54 -0.40 3.13 0.30
N SER A 55 -1.41 2.71 -0.46
CA SER A 55 -2.68 3.45 -0.62
C SER A 55 -3.63 3.36 0.59
N VAL A 56 -3.39 2.42 1.53
CA VAL A 56 -4.27 2.19 2.68
C VAL A 56 -3.47 2.15 3.98
N ALA A 57 -3.73 3.11 4.88
CA ALA A 57 -3.03 3.21 6.16
C ALA A 57 -3.26 2.00 7.10
N ARG A 58 -4.38 1.29 6.94
CA ARG A 58 -4.68 0.09 7.74
C ARG A 58 -3.64 -1.02 7.61
N ASN A 59 -2.92 -1.07 6.48
CA ASN A 59 -1.87 -2.07 6.26
C ASN A 59 -0.71 -1.92 7.25
N TYR A 60 -0.38 -0.69 7.70
CA TYR A 60 0.62 -0.50 8.76
C TYR A 60 0.21 -1.21 10.05
N SER A 61 -1.06 -1.14 10.43
CA SER A 61 -1.62 -1.87 11.58
C SER A 61 -1.55 -3.39 11.38
N PHE A 62 -1.93 -3.86 10.20
CA PHE A 62 -1.89 -5.28 9.85
C PHE A 62 -0.47 -5.86 9.97
N TYR A 63 0.55 -5.21 9.40
CA TYR A 63 1.93 -5.71 9.51
C TYR A 63 2.49 -5.58 10.91
N ALA A 64 2.16 -4.51 11.64
CA ALA A 64 2.55 -4.40 13.06
C ALA A 64 1.98 -5.58 13.86
N TRP A 65 0.70 -5.89 13.66
CA TRP A 65 0.09 -7.08 14.26
C TRP A 65 0.73 -8.38 13.79
N GLY A 66 0.96 -8.55 12.49
CA GLY A 66 1.58 -9.75 11.92
C GLY A 66 2.94 -10.03 12.56
N ILE A 67 3.81 -9.02 12.64
CA ILE A 67 5.10 -9.11 13.34
C ILE A 67 4.88 -9.47 14.81
N SER A 68 4.00 -8.77 15.53
CA SER A 68 3.76 -9.06 16.95
C SER A 68 3.24 -10.48 17.18
N ASN A 69 2.34 -10.98 16.33
CA ASN A 69 1.76 -12.31 16.43
C ASN A 69 2.82 -13.40 16.20
N LEU A 70 3.70 -13.18 15.23
CA LEU A 70 4.82 -14.06 14.93
C LEU A 70 5.85 -14.07 16.05
N LEU A 71 6.18 -12.91 16.64
CA LEU A 71 7.09 -12.81 17.78
C LEU A 71 6.57 -13.52 19.05
N LYS A 72 5.25 -13.48 19.29
CA LYS A 72 4.62 -14.24 20.39
C LYS A 72 4.68 -15.76 20.17
N THR A 73 4.81 -16.19 18.92
CA THR A 73 4.89 -17.60 18.56
C THR A 73 6.36 -18.01 18.56
N ASN A 74 6.86 -18.58 19.66
CA ASN A 74 8.28 -18.99 19.88
C ASN A 74 8.83 -20.06 18.89
N LYS A 75 8.26 -20.18 17.69
CA LYS A 75 8.57 -21.19 16.66
C LYS A 75 9.37 -20.63 15.49
N ILE A 76 9.62 -19.32 15.43
CA ILE A 76 10.29 -18.69 14.29
C ILE A 76 11.76 -18.46 14.62
N SER A 77 12.62 -19.22 13.96
CA SER A 77 14.08 -19.17 14.14
C SER A 77 14.81 -18.66 12.90
N GLN A 78 14.14 -18.66 11.75
CA GLN A 78 14.73 -18.31 10.45
C GLN A 78 13.89 -17.28 9.72
N ARG A 79 14.56 -16.46 8.91
CA ARG A 79 13.92 -15.42 8.10
C ARG A 79 12.94 -15.97 7.06
N SER A 80 13.24 -17.14 6.49
CA SER A 80 12.34 -17.85 5.55
C SER A 80 11.03 -18.27 6.22
N GLN A 81 11.10 -18.76 7.47
CA GLN A 81 9.92 -19.12 8.26
C GLN A 81 9.09 -17.88 8.58
N PHE A 82 9.74 -16.79 9.00
CA PHE A 82 9.08 -15.50 9.24
C PHE A 82 8.33 -15.03 7.97
N ALA A 83 9.03 -15.01 6.84
CA ALA A 83 8.48 -14.58 5.56
C ALA A 83 7.26 -15.41 5.16
N ARG A 84 7.37 -16.75 5.22
CA ARG A 84 6.28 -17.67 4.90
C ARG A 84 5.06 -17.43 5.78
N GLU A 85 5.25 -17.38 7.10
CA GLU A 85 4.14 -17.20 8.05
C GLU A 85 3.49 -15.81 7.98
N LEU A 86 4.27 -14.78 7.65
CA LEU A 86 3.75 -13.43 7.42
C LEU A 86 2.93 -13.37 6.14
N THR A 87 3.45 -13.93 5.04
CA THR A 87 2.75 -13.97 3.75
C THR A 87 1.47 -14.81 3.81
N LYS A 88 1.44 -15.89 4.63
CA LYS A 88 0.22 -16.66 4.87
C LYS A 88 -0.89 -15.82 5.51
N ARG A 89 -0.54 -15.01 6.51
CA ARG A 89 -1.48 -14.05 7.14
C ARG A 89 -1.90 -12.96 6.17
N GLU A 90 -0.97 -12.50 5.33
CA GLU A 90 -1.23 -11.49 4.29
C GLU A 90 -2.19 -12.01 3.22
N ALA A 91 -2.02 -13.25 2.77
CA ALA A 91 -2.94 -13.91 1.86
C ALA A 91 -4.35 -14.01 2.44
N ALA A 92 -4.50 -14.47 3.69
CA ALA A 92 -5.79 -14.53 4.36
C ALA A 92 -6.42 -13.13 4.54
N PHE A 93 -5.62 -12.12 4.86
CA PHE A 93 -6.05 -10.72 4.92
C PHE A 93 -6.59 -10.23 3.58
N VAL A 94 -5.84 -10.42 2.49
CA VAL A 94 -6.22 -10.00 1.14
C VAL A 94 -7.48 -10.73 0.68
N ILE A 95 -7.54 -12.05 0.86
CA ILE A 95 -8.74 -12.85 0.51
C ILE A 95 -9.96 -12.40 1.31
N GLY A 96 -9.83 -12.21 2.62
CA GLY A 96 -10.91 -11.73 3.47
C GLY A 96 -11.44 -10.37 3.02
N CYS A 97 -10.55 -9.43 2.70
CA CYS A 97 -10.93 -8.14 2.13
C CYS A 97 -11.73 -8.31 0.83
N ILE A 98 -11.24 -9.13 -0.11
CA ILE A 98 -11.90 -9.35 -1.41
C ILE A 98 -13.31 -9.94 -1.21
N LEU A 99 -13.44 -10.95 -0.35
CA LEU A 99 -14.72 -11.59 -0.07
C LEU A 99 -15.72 -10.63 0.57
N HIS A 100 -15.25 -9.77 1.50
CA HIS A 100 -16.10 -8.78 2.15
C HIS A 100 -16.52 -7.62 1.24
N GLU A 101 -15.67 -7.24 0.29
CA GLU A 101 -15.93 -6.14 -0.66
C GLU A 101 -16.70 -6.60 -1.90
N ALA A 102 -16.83 -7.90 -2.14
CA ALA A 102 -17.39 -8.47 -3.37
C ALA A 102 -18.81 -8.00 -3.72
N SER A 103 -19.63 -7.71 -2.70
CA SER A 103 -21.03 -7.27 -2.86
C SER A 103 -21.23 -5.75 -2.82
N LYS A 104 -20.16 -4.96 -2.62
CA LYS A 104 -20.28 -3.51 -2.44
C LYS A 104 -20.16 -2.77 -3.77
N PRO A 105 -20.97 -1.73 -4.00
CA PRO A 105 -20.93 -0.96 -5.26
C PRO A 105 -19.60 -0.22 -5.45
N ASN A 106 -19.04 0.33 -4.37
CA ASN A 106 -17.74 1.03 -4.36
C ASN A 106 -16.66 0.17 -3.71
N ARG A 107 -16.45 -1.03 -4.27
CA ARG A 107 -15.50 -2.01 -3.72
C ARG A 107 -14.07 -1.45 -3.63
N LEU A 108 -13.41 -1.70 -2.51
CA LEU A 108 -11.99 -1.42 -2.34
C LEU A 108 -11.17 -2.68 -2.64
N ASN A 109 -10.15 -2.55 -3.48
CA ASN A 109 -9.28 -3.67 -3.83
C ASN A 109 -7.95 -3.59 -3.06
N PRO A 110 -7.62 -4.58 -2.22
CA PRO A 110 -6.31 -4.64 -1.58
C PRO A 110 -5.20 -4.94 -2.61
N HIS A 111 -3.96 -4.60 -2.28
CA HIS A 111 -2.81 -5.06 -3.06
C HIS A 111 -2.76 -6.60 -3.10
N GLY A 112 -2.44 -7.16 -4.26
CA GLY A 112 -2.49 -8.62 -4.48
C GLY A 112 -3.86 -9.14 -4.92
N TYR A 113 -4.83 -8.25 -5.20
CA TYR A 113 -6.18 -8.60 -5.66
C TYR A 113 -6.20 -9.67 -6.76
N ASP A 114 -5.46 -9.44 -7.86
CA ASP A 114 -5.49 -10.34 -9.02
C ASP A 114 -5.00 -11.73 -8.68
N LYS A 115 -3.92 -11.82 -7.89
CA LYS A 115 -3.33 -13.10 -7.49
C LYS A 115 -4.25 -13.83 -6.52
N ALA A 116 -4.73 -13.17 -5.46
CA ALA A 116 -5.66 -13.77 -4.50
C ALA A 116 -6.96 -14.24 -5.17
N THR A 117 -7.49 -13.48 -6.14
CA THR A 117 -8.67 -13.88 -6.92
C THR A 117 -8.47 -15.20 -7.66
N ARG A 118 -7.26 -15.50 -8.15
CA ARG A 118 -6.97 -16.80 -8.77
C ARG A 118 -7.07 -17.94 -7.76
N PHE A 119 -6.62 -17.74 -6.52
CA PHE A 119 -6.76 -18.74 -5.46
C PHE A 119 -8.21 -18.91 -5.02
N ILE A 120 -8.97 -17.82 -4.91
CA ILE A 120 -10.42 -17.89 -4.65
C ILE A 120 -11.15 -18.69 -5.74
N LYS A 121 -10.81 -18.48 -7.02
CA LYS A 121 -11.42 -19.20 -8.14
C LYS A 121 -11.03 -20.68 -8.24
N LYS A 122 -9.86 -21.06 -7.71
CA LYS A 122 -9.36 -22.46 -7.68
C LYS A 122 -9.92 -23.28 -6.52
N THR A 123 -10.83 -22.71 -5.73
CA THR A 123 -11.43 -23.37 -4.56
C THR A 123 -12.03 -24.72 -4.93
N ASN A 124 -11.60 -25.78 -4.24
CA ASN A 124 -12.23 -27.09 -4.26
C ASN A 124 -12.91 -27.29 -2.90
N ASP A 125 -14.15 -27.80 -2.89
CA ASP A 125 -14.92 -28.10 -1.66
C ASP A 125 -15.08 -26.92 -0.67
N GLY A 126 -15.07 -25.68 -1.16
CA GLY A 126 -15.23 -24.49 -0.33
C GLY A 126 -14.01 -24.08 0.49
N LYS A 127 -12.87 -24.77 0.35
CA LYS A 127 -11.59 -24.44 1.00
C LYS A 127 -10.67 -23.63 0.08
N ILE A 128 -10.05 -22.59 0.63
CA ILE A 128 -9.11 -21.71 -0.07
C ILE A 128 -7.72 -21.88 0.55
N GLN A 129 -6.72 -22.18 -0.28
CA GLN A 129 -5.31 -22.15 0.09
C GLN A 129 -4.89 -20.72 0.48
N VAL A 130 -4.32 -20.57 1.67
CA VAL A 130 -3.78 -19.31 2.21
C VAL A 130 -2.26 -19.33 2.37
N GLU A 131 -1.60 -20.48 2.29
CA GLU A 131 -0.13 -20.55 2.23
C GLU A 131 0.37 -20.20 0.82
N PHE A 132 0.36 -18.90 0.49
CA PHE A 132 0.99 -18.37 -0.71
C PHE A 132 1.43 -16.93 -0.49
N ASN A 133 2.37 -16.47 -1.33
CA ASN A 133 2.80 -15.09 -1.33
C ASN A 133 2.00 -14.25 -2.34
N VAL A 134 1.33 -13.20 -1.87
CA VAL A 134 0.54 -12.26 -2.70
C VAL A 134 1.43 -11.40 -3.62
N SER A 135 2.72 -11.26 -3.31
CA SER A 135 3.73 -10.58 -4.13
C SER A 135 4.77 -11.57 -4.66
N GLU A 136 5.08 -11.53 -5.95
CA GLU A 136 6.12 -12.41 -6.53
C GLU A 136 7.52 -11.81 -6.43
N SER A 137 7.61 -10.52 -6.09
CA SER A 137 8.87 -9.76 -6.13
C SER A 137 9.64 -9.77 -4.83
N ASN A 138 9.04 -10.20 -3.71
CA ASN A 138 9.72 -10.21 -2.41
C ASN A 138 9.24 -11.39 -1.54
N PRO A 139 10.15 -12.19 -0.93
CA PRO A 139 9.76 -13.32 -0.07
C PRO A 139 8.89 -12.94 1.12
N GLU A 140 9.03 -11.73 1.67
CA GLU A 140 8.22 -11.23 2.79
C GLU A 140 6.92 -10.56 2.34
N GLY A 141 6.53 -10.72 1.07
CA GLY A 141 5.30 -10.15 0.53
C GLY A 141 5.37 -8.63 0.35
N PHE A 142 4.22 -7.95 0.47
CA PHE A 142 4.23 -6.49 0.39
C PHE A 142 4.89 -5.85 1.61
N TYR A 143 5.00 -6.55 2.74
CA TYR A 143 5.80 -6.10 3.86
C TYR A 143 7.22 -5.77 3.40
N GLY A 144 7.95 -6.77 2.89
CA GLY A 144 9.33 -6.58 2.45
C GLY A 144 9.49 -5.57 1.31
N LEU A 145 8.47 -5.46 0.44
CA LEU A 145 8.52 -4.61 -0.74
C LEU A 145 8.23 -3.13 -0.45
N TYR A 146 7.20 -2.84 0.36
CA TYR A 146 6.68 -1.48 0.54
C TYR A 146 6.67 -1.02 2.00
N TYR A 147 6.30 -1.91 2.93
CA TYR A 147 6.05 -1.49 4.30
C TYR A 147 7.27 -1.56 5.22
N ARG A 148 8.28 -2.39 4.92
CA ARG A 148 9.42 -2.64 5.80
C ARG A 148 10.20 -1.36 6.12
N THR A 149 10.52 -0.59 5.09
CA THR A 149 11.21 0.71 5.24
C THR A 149 10.26 1.80 5.69
N ALA A 150 9.02 1.79 5.20
CA ALA A 150 8.01 2.76 5.60
C ALA A 150 7.73 2.68 7.12
N MET A 151 7.50 1.49 7.67
CA MET A 151 7.28 1.26 9.10
C MET A 151 8.49 1.59 9.97
N PHE A 152 9.69 1.32 9.49
CA PHE A 152 10.91 1.72 10.18
C PHE A 152 11.02 3.24 10.27
N LYS A 153 10.80 3.93 9.13
CA LYS A 153 10.72 5.40 9.09
C LYS A 153 9.62 5.87 10.04
N LEU A 154 8.41 5.33 10.01
CA LEU A 154 7.33 5.73 10.94
C LEU A 154 7.57 5.36 12.43
N GLY A 155 8.76 4.90 12.81
CA GLY A 155 9.08 4.54 14.20
C GLY A 155 8.22 3.39 14.74
N LEU A 156 7.68 2.52 13.86
CA LEU A 156 6.86 1.38 14.24
C LEU A 156 7.69 0.10 14.42
N THR A 157 8.79 -0.04 13.68
CA THR A 157 9.65 -1.21 13.71
C THR A 157 11.10 -0.86 14.04
N ILE A 158 11.82 -1.85 14.57
CA ILE A 158 13.26 -1.83 14.82
C ILE A 158 13.89 -2.88 13.91
N ARG A 159 14.95 -2.51 13.19
CA ARG A 159 15.68 -3.47 12.34
C ARG A 159 16.40 -4.49 13.21
N SER A 160 16.23 -5.76 12.89
CA SER A 160 17.01 -6.84 13.47
C SER A 160 17.54 -7.77 12.36
N ARG A 161 18.55 -8.56 12.71
CA ARG A 161 19.31 -9.39 11.76
C ARG A 161 18.45 -10.51 11.15
N LEU A 162 17.54 -11.09 11.94
CA LEU A 162 16.70 -12.20 11.51
C LEU A 162 15.39 -11.72 10.88
N PHE A 163 14.62 -10.95 11.64
CA PHE A 163 13.37 -10.30 11.23
C PHE A 163 13.17 -9.07 12.11
N ASP A 164 12.43 -8.08 11.61
CA ASP A 164 12.23 -6.82 12.34
C ASP A 164 11.41 -7.03 13.61
N ASP A 165 11.68 -6.22 14.64
CA ASP A 165 10.89 -6.17 15.88
C ASP A 165 10.05 -4.88 15.91
N LEU A 166 9.18 -4.73 16.91
CA LEU A 166 8.33 -3.56 17.09
C LEU A 166 8.86 -2.63 18.17
N THR A 167 8.77 -1.33 17.91
CA THR A 167 8.90 -0.29 18.94
C THR A 167 7.71 -0.36 19.91
N PRO A 168 7.76 0.32 21.08
CA PRO A 168 6.59 0.44 21.95
C PRO A 168 5.35 0.95 21.22
N LEU A 169 5.51 1.92 20.31
CA LEU A 169 4.42 2.44 19.48
C LEU A 169 3.89 1.38 18.50
N GLY A 170 4.79 0.63 17.84
CA GLY A 170 4.41 -0.49 16.97
C GLY A 170 3.62 -1.57 17.71
N ARG A 171 4.00 -1.89 18.95
CA ARG A 171 3.27 -2.86 19.80
C ARG A 171 1.89 -2.34 20.20
N GLN A 172 1.74 -1.04 20.48
CA GLN A 172 0.43 -0.45 20.76
C GLN A 172 -0.49 -0.54 19.54
N LEU A 173 0.03 -0.22 18.35
CA LEU A 173 -0.72 -0.32 17.10
C LEU A 173 -1.12 -1.78 16.80
N ALA A 174 -0.18 -2.72 16.96
CA ALA A 174 -0.43 -4.14 16.83
C ALA A 174 -1.55 -4.64 17.76
N ALA A 175 -1.52 -4.23 19.04
CA ALA A 175 -2.54 -4.59 20.01
C ALA A 175 -3.92 -3.97 19.69
N ALA A 176 -3.94 -2.73 19.19
CA ALA A 176 -5.18 -2.09 18.76
C ALA A 176 -5.81 -2.81 17.56
N PHE A 177 -5.00 -3.22 16.57
CA PHE A 177 -5.48 -4.05 15.46
C PHE A 177 -5.97 -5.42 15.94
N GLU A 178 -5.21 -6.10 16.80
CA GLU A 178 -5.59 -7.40 17.39
C GLU A 178 -6.95 -7.29 18.08
N SER A 179 -7.21 -6.22 18.82
CA SER A 179 -8.49 -6.01 19.51
C SER A 179 -9.69 -5.95 18.56
N ASN A 180 -9.49 -5.51 17.31
CA ASN A 180 -10.53 -5.45 16.28
C ASN A 180 -10.83 -6.81 15.64
N ILE A 181 -9.87 -7.75 15.69
CA ILE A 181 -9.97 -9.04 14.99
C ILE A 181 -9.95 -10.26 15.93
N LYS A 182 -9.67 -10.08 17.22
CA LYS A 182 -9.49 -11.17 18.20
C LYS A 182 -10.65 -12.15 18.27
N ASP A 183 -11.85 -11.69 17.91
CA ASP A 183 -13.08 -12.48 17.91
C ASP A 183 -13.39 -13.15 16.58
N ALA A 184 -12.52 -13.05 15.57
CA ALA A 184 -12.68 -13.79 14.33
C ALA A 184 -12.30 -15.27 14.53
N ASP A 185 -13.13 -16.19 14.03
CA ASP A 185 -12.84 -17.62 14.07
C ASP A 185 -11.53 -17.95 13.37
N TYR A 186 -11.24 -17.26 12.25
CA TYR A 186 -9.96 -17.38 11.57
C TYR A 186 -8.78 -17.18 12.55
N PHE A 187 -8.82 -16.11 13.34
CA PHE A 187 -7.75 -15.79 14.28
C PHE A 187 -7.66 -16.82 15.42
N LYS A 188 -8.81 -17.22 15.98
CA LYS A 188 -8.88 -18.13 17.12
C LYS A 188 -8.44 -19.55 16.78
N TYR A 189 -8.83 -20.06 15.61
CA TYR A 189 -8.79 -21.49 15.32
C TYR A 189 -8.08 -21.87 14.01
N HIS A 190 -7.89 -20.94 13.07
CA HIS A 190 -7.43 -21.27 11.71
C HIS A 190 -6.19 -20.52 11.24
N ILE A 191 -5.61 -19.63 12.06
CA ILE A 191 -4.45 -18.81 11.66
C ILE A 191 -3.22 -19.64 11.27
N GLN A 192 -3.11 -20.87 11.78
CA GLN A 192 -2.01 -21.78 11.48
C GLN A 192 -2.31 -22.70 10.28
N ASN A 193 -3.54 -22.74 9.80
CA ASN A 193 -3.94 -23.64 8.71
C ASN A 193 -3.45 -23.09 7.37
N ASP A 194 -3.10 -23.99 6.45
CA ASP A 194 -2.67 -23.63 5.09
C ASP A 194 -3.85 -23.57 4.11
N GLU A 195 -4.99 -24.18 4.48
CA GLU A 195 -6.29 -24.07 3.81
C GLU A 195 -7.39 -23.71 4.81
N VAL A 196 -8.29 -22.81 4.40
CA VAL A 196 -9.37 -22.32 5.26
C VAL A 196 -10.68 -22.26 4.47
N ASN A 197 -11.80 -22.61 5.12
CA ASN A 197 -13.13 -22.48 4.51
C ASN A 197 -13.40 -21.03 4.10
N LYS A 198 -13.99 -20.85 2.91
CA LYS A 198 -14.35 -19.55 2.35
C LYS A 198 -15.22 -18.73 3.29
N GLU A 199 -16.17 -19.35 3.97
CA GLU A 199 -17.06 -18.69 4.94
C GLU A 199 -16.29 -18.11 6.12
N ILE A 200 -15.29 -18.84 6.63
CA ILE A 200 -14.43 -18.38 7.74
C ILE A 200 -13.62 -17.17 7.29
N LEU A 201 -13.08 -17.18 6.07
CA LEU A 201 -12.34 -16.05 5.49
C LEU A 201 -13.25 -14.86 5.19
N ALA A 202 -14.50 -15.08 4.77
CA ALA A 202 -15.49 -14.03 4.57
C ALA A 202 -15.85 -13.34 5.90
N ASN A 203 -16.14 -14.12 6.95
CA ASN A 203 -16.41 -13.62 8.30
C ASN A 203 -15.19 -12.88 8.90
N TYR A 204 -13.98 -13.36 8.61
CA TYR A 204 -12.75 -12.64 8.96
C TYR A 204 -12.65 -11.29 8.22
N GLY A 205 -13.03 -11.28 6.93
CA GLY A 205 -13.13 -10.10 6.08
C GLY A 205 -13.93 -8.96 6.71
N GLU A 206 -15.05 -9.26 7.34
CA GLU A 206 -15.90 -8.26 8.02
C GLU A 206 -15.17 -7.46 9.12
N LYS A 207 -14.16 -8.07 9.75
CA LYS A 207 -13.37 -7.46 10.83
C LYS A 207 -12.06 -6.87 10.32
N VAL A 208 -11.41 -7.55 9.38
CA VAL A 208 -10.06 -7.21 8.92
C VAL A 208 -10.05 -6.28 7.69
N CYS A 209 -11.16 -6.13 6.97
CA CYS A 209 -11.16 -5.39 5.69
C CYS A 209 -10.58 -3.98 5.81
N ILE A 210 -9.83 -3.57 4.80
CA ILE A 210 -9.31 -2.20 4.66
C ILE A 210 -10.38 -1.11 4.84
N CYS A 211 -11.64 -1.39 4.46
CA CYS A 211 -12.75 -0.44 4.61
C CYS A 211 -13.07 -0.09 6.07
N ARG A 212 -12.71 -0.93 7.04
CA ARG A 212 -13.07 -0.74 8.45
C ARG A 212 -12.32 0.41 9.11
N LEU A 213 -11.28 0.96 8.46
CA LEU A 213 -10.57 2.12 8.98
C LEU A 213 -11.47 3.35 9.12
N VAL A 214 -12.60 3.41 8.41
CA VAL A 214 -13.60 4.49 8.57
C VAL A 214 -14.27 4.46 9.95
N VAL A 215 -14.36 3.28 10.58
CA VAL A 215 -15.01 3.11 11.88
C VAL A 215 -14.09 3.65 12.99
N PRO A 216 -14.59 4.54 13.88
CA PRO A 216 -13.83 4.98 15.04
C PRO A 216 -13.32 3.81 15.87
N SER A 217 -12.01 3.80 16.11
CA SER A 217 -11.34 2.80 16.93
C SER A 217 -10.00 3.34 17.43
N LYS A 218 -9.47 2.74 18.50
CA LYS A 218 -8.12 3.04 19.00
C LYS A 218 -7.06 2.84 17.90
N GLU A 219 -7.25 1.88 17.01
CA GLU A 219 -6.39 1.65 15.84
C GLU A 219 -6.34 2.90 14.94
N ARG A 220 -7.51 3.46 14.61
CA ARG A 220 -7.62 4.67 13.78
C ARG A 220 -6.97 5.89 14.43
N GLU A 221 -7.16 6.06 15.74
CA GLU A 221 -6.56 7.16 16.50
C GLU A 221 -5.03 7.05 16.54
N LEU A 222 -4.50 5.86 16.78
CA LEU A 222 -3.06 5.61 16.74
C LEU A 222 -2.47 5.85 15.36
N LEU A 223 -3.14 5.39 14.28
CA LEU A 223 -2.69 5.67 12.92
C LEU A 223 -2.68 7.18 12.63
N ARG A 224 -3.69 7.93 13.05
CA ARG A 224 -3.69 9.40 12.93
C ARG A 224 -2.53 10.02 13.71
N SER A 225 -2.31 9.56 14.94
CA SER A 225 -1.17 10.02 15.74
C SER A 225 0.16 9.73 15.04
N VAL A 226 0.33 8.55 14.44
CA VAL A 226 1.55 8.19 13.70
C VAL A 226 1.75 9.11 12.50
N MET A 227 0.69 9.42 11.74
CA MET A 227 0.83 10.24 10.53
C MET A 227 1.10 11.73 10.83
N PHE A 228 0.61 12.25 11.97
CA PHE A 228 0.67 13.67 12.33
C PHE A 228 1.55 13.99 13.54
N SER A 229 2.32 13.02 14.05
CA SER A 229 3.26 13.22 15.16
C SER A 229 4.51 13.99 14.71
N ASP A 230 5.09 14.72 15.66
CA ASP A 230 6.35 15.46 15.54
C ASP A 230 7.55 14.78 16.27
N ASN A 231 7.32 13.67 17.02
CA ASN A 231 8.34 12.97 17.82
C ASN A 231 8.38 11.42 17.67
N LEU A 232 8.36 10.90 16.46
CA LEU A 232 8.61 9.52 16.09
C LEU A 232 10.11 9.17 16.05
N PRO A 233 10.49 8.03 16.62
CA PRO A 233 11.85 7.54 16.51
C PRO A 233 12.33 7.44 15.05
N PHE A 234 13.57 7.85 14.79
CA PHE A 234 14.28 7.71 13.52
C PHE A 234 13.80 8.60 12.35
N LEU A 235 12.85 9.52 12.58
CA LEU A 235 12.51 10.56 11.62
C LEU A 235 13.09 11.90 12.03
N ASN A 236 13.91 12.47 11.16
CA ASN A 236 14.34 13.87 11.29
C ASN A 236 13.42 14.83 10.51
N LEU A 237 12.45 14.29 9.77
CA LEU A 237 11.58 15.01 8.81
C LEU A 237 10.09 14.87 9.16
N GLU A 238 9.77 14.67 10.43
CA GLU A 238 8.40 14.52 10.90
C GLU A 238 7.53 15.73 10.64
N ARG A 239 8.12 16.90 10.86
CA ARG A 239 7.50 18.18 10.60
C ARG A 239 7.13 18.31 9.11
N SER A 240 8.04 17.94 8.22
CA SER A 240 7.80 17.95 6.76
C SER A 240 6.61 17.07 6.37
N ARG A 241 6.55 15.84 6.91
CA ARG A 241 5.39 14.94 6.72
C ARG A 241 4.10 15.56 7.21
N LYS A 242 4.10 16.03 8.46
CA LYS A 242 2.91 16.59 9.09
C LYS A 242 2.41 17.82 8.32
N GLU A 243 3.30 18.75 8.00
CA GLU A 243 2.99 19.97 7.25
C GLU A 243 2.49 19.64 5.83
N SER A 244 3.11 18.67 5.15
CA SER A 244 2.66 18.21 3.82
C SER A 244 1.25 17.60 3.87
N LEU A 245 0.96 16.76 4.87
CA LEU A 245 -0.37 16.19 5.05
C LEU A 245 -1.40 17.25 5.45
N LEU A 246 -1.03 18.21 6.30
CA LEU A 246 -1.89 19.32 6.70
C LEU A 246 -2.18 20.27 5.54
N LEU A 247 -1.20 20.50 4.65
CA LEU A 247 -1.41 21.25 3.41
C LEU A 247 -2.49 20.58 2.55
N VAL A 248 -2.37 19.28 2.30
CA VAL A 248 -3.37 18.53 1.53
C VAL A 248 -4.75 18.59 2.20
N LEU A 249 -4.83 18.40 3.51
CA LEU A 249 -6.10 18.51 4.25
C LEU A 249 -6.69 19.92 4.22
N SER A 250 -5.84 20.95 4.26
CA SER A 250 -6.24 22.35 4.14
C SER A 250 -6.83 22.61 2.76
N LEU A 251 -6.20 22.13 1.69
CA LEU A 251 -6.69 22.26 0.32
C LEU A 251 -8.02 21.50 0.12
N ILE A 252 -8.16 20.30 0.69
CA ILE A 252 -9.43 19.55 0.68
C ILE A 252 -10.53 20.35 1.36
N ARG A 253 -10.24 20.92 2.54
CA ARG A 253 -11.22 21.72 3.28
C ARG A 253 -11.62 22.97 2.50
N GLN A 254 -10.66 23.72 1.99
CA GLN A 254 -10.94 24.92 1.20
C GLN A 254 -11.74 24.58 -0.06
N SER A 255 -11.36 23.53 -0.79
CA SER A 255 -12.11 23.07 -1.96
C SER A 255 -13.56 22.74 -1.59
N SER A 256 -13.78 22.03 -0.47
CA SER A 256 -15.11 21.71 0.04
C SER A 256 -15.91 22.95 0.45
N ASP A 257 -15.28 23.95 1.05
CA ASP A 257 -15.93 25.20 1.47
C ASP A 257 -16.45 26.00 0.25
N PHE A 258 -15.83 25.82 -0.92
CA PHE A 258 -16.23 26.41 -2.21
C PHE A 258 -17.01 25.45 -3.14
N GLY A 259 -17.35 24.25 -2.67
CA GLY A 259 -18.07 23.25 -3.50
C GLY A 259 -17.26 22.65 -4.65
N ILE A 260 -15.93 22.77 -4.59
CA ILE A 260 -15.00 22.23 -5.59
C ILE A 260 -14.62 20.80 -5.21
N GLU A 261 -14.74 19.87 -6.15
CA GLU A 261 -14.23 18.51 -5.96
C GLU A 261 -12.69 18.53 -5.89
N PHE A 262 -12.13 17.95 -4.83
CA PHE A 262 -10.69 17.85 -4.68
C PHE A 262 -10.14 16.69 -5.51
N THR A 263 -9.53 17.02 -6.65
CA THR A 263 -8.92 16.07 -7.58
C THR A 263 -7.41 16.29 -7.68
N SER A 264 -6.72 15.41 -8.43
CA SER A 264 -5.30 15.62 -8.75
C SER A 264 -5.06 16.91 -9.55
N ASP A 265 -6.03 17.32 -10.38
CA ASP A 265 -5.95 18.57 -11.15
C ASP A 265 -6.15 19.78 -10.24
N THR A 266 -7.17 19.74 -9.38
CA THR A 266 -7.39 20.77 -8.34
C THR A 266 -6.15 20.97 -7.47
N PHE A 267 -5.49 19.87 -7.07
CA PHE A 267 -4.24 19.94 -6.32
C PHE A 267 -3.12 20.58 -7.13
N ARG A 268 -2.93 20.19 -8.40
CA ARG A 268 -1.91 20.78 -9.27
C ARG A 268 -2.13 22.27 -9.46
N ASP A 269 -3.36 22.70 -9.72
CA ASP A 269 -3.68 24.11 -9.95
C ASP A 269 -3.42 24.94 -8.68
N ALA A 270 -3.85 24.43 -7.52
CA ALA A 270 -3.59 25.09 -6.24
C ALA A 270 -2.09 25.24 -5.95
N ILE A 271 -1.27 24.24 -6.29
CA ILE A 271 0.18 24.27 -6.04
C ILE A 271 0.94 25.12 -7.07
N PHE A 272 0.60 25.05 -8.35
CA PHE A 272 1.32 25.76 -9.42
C PHE A 272 0.85 27.20 -9.63
N PHE A 273 -0.45 27.44 -9.51
CA PHE A 273 -1.05 28.75 -9.81
C PHE A 273 -1.56 29.48 -8.57
N GLY A 274 -1.61 28.82 -7.41
CA GLY A 274 -2.16 29.41 -6.19
C GLY A 274 -3.68 29.60 -6.25
N GLN A 275 -4.37 28.91 -7.15
CA GLN A 275 -5.83 29.02 -7.36
C GLN A 275 -6.39 27.69 -7.88
N ALA A 276 -7.67 27.42 -7.63
CA ALA A 276 -8.39 26.30 -8.24
C ALA A 276 -9.65 26.83 -8.93
N THR A 277 -9.90 26.39 -10.16
CA THR A 277 -11.03 26.88 -10.96
C THR A 277 -12.21 25.91 -10.91
N MET A 278 -13.40 26.44 -10.66
CA MET A 278 -14.60 25.86 -11.26
C MET A 278 -14.73 26.44 -12.66
N GLU A 279 -15.29 25.68 -13.60
CA GLU A 279 -15.60 26.13 -14.95
C GLU A 279 -15.99 27.63 -14.96
N SER A 280 -15.07 28.47 -15.48
CA SER A 280 -15.22 29.92 -15.71
C SER A 280 -15.13 30.90 -14.52
N GLN A 281 -14.74 30.52 -13.31
CA GLN A 281 -14.49 31.50 -12.23
C GLN A 281 -13.21 31.23 -11.43
N TYR A 282 -12.37 32.27 -11.32
CA TYR A 282 -11.13 32.28 -10.52
C TYR A 282 -11.47 32.59 -9.06
N LEU A 283 -10.94 31.81 -8.12
CA LEU A 283 -11.00 32.09 -6.69
C LEU A 283 -9.59 32.07 -6.09
N ILE A 284 -9.29 33.11 -5.30
CA ILE A 284 -8.01 33.45 -4.66
C ILE A 284 -7.82 32.65 -3.38
#